data_AF-A0A1F9NG05-F1
#
_entry.id   AF-A0A1F9NG05-F1
#
_cell.length_a   1.000
_cell.length_b   1.000
_cell.length_c   1.000
_cell.angle_alpha   90.00
_cell.angle_beta   90.00
_cell.angle_gamma   90.00
#
_symmetry.space_group_name_H-M   'P 1'
#
loop_
_entity.id
_entity.type
_entity.pdbx_description
1 polymer ?
#
loop_
_entity_poly.entity_id
_entity_poly.type
_entity_poly.pdbx_seq_one_letter_code
_entity_poly.pdbx_strand_id
1 'polypeptide(L)' 'MNRAQVAALAERLAGMPEAARARLPGIEPAKAGVMVAGALIVLAILTVCRADSLVVIDAGLLEGVLQEMARKF' A
#
# COMPACT_ATOMS: atom_id res chain seq x y z
N MET A 1 -0.43 -7.02 -8.76
CA MET A 1 -1.71 -6.28 -8.69
C MET A 1 -1.79 -5.31 -9.85
N ASN A 2 -2.84 -5.37 -10.66
CA ASN A 2 -2.98 -4.51 -11.85
C ASN A 2 -3.65 -3.16 -11.52
N ARG A 3 -3.56 -2.19 -12.43
CA ARG A 3 -4.09 -0.82 -12.23
C ARG A 3 -5.60 -0.81 -11.93
N ALA A 4 -6.39 -1.66 -12.59
CA ALA A 4 -7.83 -1.75 -12.36
C ALA A 4 -8.16 -2.26 -10.95
N GLN A 5 -7.41 -3.24 -10.45
CA GLN A 5 -7.53 -3.74 -9.08
C GLN A 5 -7.19 -2.64 -8.06
N VAL A 6 -6.19 -1.81 -8.33
CA VAL A 6 -5.83 -0.69 -7.44
C VAL A 6 -6.94 0.37 -7.42
N ALA A 7 -7.50 0.70 -8.59
CA ALA A 7 -8.63 1.63 -8.69
C ALA A 7 -9.86 1.13 -7.92
N ALA A 8 -10.24 -0.14 -8.12
CA ALA A 8 -11.36 -0.76 -7.39
C ALA A 8 -11.12 -0.80 -5.88
N LEU A 9 -9.88 -1.03 -5.43
CA LEU A 9 -9.52 -0.96 -4.03
C LEU A 9 -9.67 0.47 -3.48
N ALA A 10 -9.18 1.47 -4.20
CA ALA A 10 -9.29 2.88 -3.80
C ALA A 10 -10.75 3.31 -3.65
N GLU A 11 -11.60 2.97 -4.62
CA GLU A 11 -13.04 3.24 -4.58
C GLU A 11 -13.71 2.55 -3.39
N ARG A 12 -13.43 1.26 -3.17
CA ARG A 12 -13.96 0.51 -2.04
C ARG A 12 -13.55 1.14 -0.70
N LEU A 13 -12.28 1.53 -0.55
CA LEU A 13 -11.79 2.18 0.68
C LEU A 13 -12.42 3.56 0.90
N ALA A 14 -12.59 4.34 -0.16
CA ALA A 14 -13.23 5.66 -0.11
C ALA A 14 -14.70 5.58 0.29
N GLY A 15 -15.41 4.53 -0.15
CA GLY A 15 -16.81 4.28 0.22
C GLY A 15 -17.02 3.72 1.63
N MET A 16 -15.96 3.31 2.34
CA MET A 16 -16.05 2.80 3.71
C MET A 16 -15.77 3.91 4.72
N PRO A 17 -16.58 4.06 5.79
CA PRO A 17 -16.22 4.94 6.91
C PRO A 17 -14.89 4.51 7.54
N GLU A 18 -14.14 5.47 8.09
CA GLU A 18 -12.84 5.19 8.72
C GLU A 18 -12.94 4.13 9.84
N ALA A 19 -13.97 4.22 10.68
CA ALA A 19 -14.23 3.24 11.73
C ALA A 19 -14.44 1.81 11.20
N ALA A 20 -14.96 1.65 9.98
CA ALA A 20 -15.10 0.35 9.34
C ALA A 20 -13.74 -0.14 8.79
N ARG A 21 -12.96 0.78 8.18
CA ARG A 21 -11.59 0.46 7.71
C ARG A 21 -10.67 0.00 8.85
N ALA A 22 -10.78 0.64 10.01
CA ALA A 22 -10.01 0.31 11.22
C ALA A 22 -10.28 -1.10 11.78
N ARG A 23 -11.36 -1.76 11.35
CA ARG A 23 -11.75 -3.11 11.78
C ARG A 23 -11.42 -4.19 10.73
N LEU A 24 -10.81 -3.81 9.61
CA LEU A 24 -10.42 -4.78 8.59
C LEU A 24 -9.35 -5.74 9.15
N PRO A 25 -9.44 -7.05 8.88
CA PRO A 25 -8.44 -8.01 9.33
C PRO A 25 -7.03 -7.64 8.83
N GLY A 26 -6.05 -7.71 9.72
CA GLY A 26 -4.65 -7.40 9.40
C GLY A 26 -4.32 -5.90 9.27
N ILE A 27 -5.30 -5.01 9.51
CA ILE A 27 -5.07 -3.56 9.52
C ILE A 27 -4.83 -3.08 10.93
N GLU A 28 -3.75 -2.34 11.10
CA GLU A 28 -3.53 -1.54 12.31
C GLU A 28 -4.50 -0.35 12.34
N PRO A 29 -5.33 -0.19 13.39
CA PRO A 29 -6.39 0.83 13.41
C PRO A 29 -5.90 2.25 13.12
N ALA A 30 -4.69 2.60 13.58
CA ALA A 30 -4.07 3.90 13.36
C ALA A 30 -3.84 4.23 11.87
N LYS A 31 -3.79 3.22 11.00
CA LYS A 31 -3.59 3.41 9.55
C LYS A 31 -4.90 3.71 8.80
N ALA A 32 -6.06 3.49 9.42
CA ALA A 32 -7.37 3.60 8.76
C ALA A 32 -7.64 4.98 8.13
N GLY A 33 -7.18 6.06 8.77
CA GLY A 33 -7.32 7.43 8.28
C GLY A 33 -6.55 7.69 6.98
N VAL A 34 -5.41 7.02 6.77
CA VAL A 34 -4.53 7.25 5.61
C VAL A 34 -4.71 6.26 4.46
N MET A 35 -5.49 5.19 4.64
CA MET A 35 -5.64 4.11 3.65
C MET A 35 -6.09 4.61 2.27
N VAL A 36 -7.08 5.52 2.24
CA VAL A 36 -7.63 6.04 0.98
C VAL A 36 -6.57 6.84 0.23
N ALA A 37 -5.88 7.74 0.92
CA ALA A 37 -4.79 8.53 0.34
C ALA A 37 -3.66 7.63 -0.19
N GLY A 38 -3.27 6.60 0.57
CA GLY A 38 -2.27 5.62 0.14
C GLY A 38 -2.64 4.90 -1.16
N ALA A 39 -3.89 4.43 -1.27
CA ALA A 39 -4.37 3.77 -2.48
C ALA A 39 -4.39 4.72 -3.70
N LEU A 40 -4.78 5.98 -3.50
CA LEU A 40 -4.76 7.01 -4.54
C LEU A 40 -3.33 7.36 -4.99
N ILE A 41 -2.38 7.44 -4.06
CA ILE A 41 -0.96 7.67 -4.37
C ILE A 41 -0.43 6.54 -5.25
N VAL A 42 -0.71 5.28 -4.91
CA VAL A 42 -0.29 4.12 -5.71
C VAL A 42 -0.91 4.16 -7.11
N LEU A 43 -2.20 4.48 -7.22
CA LEU A 43 -2.88 4.62 -8.51
C LEU A 43 -2.28 5.75 -9.37
N ALA A 44 -1.93 6.87 -8.75
CA ALA A 44 -1.27 7.99 -9.41
C ALA A 44 0.12 7.60 -9.91
N ILE A 45 0.91 6.88 -9.11
CA ILE A 45 2.23 6.36 -9.51
C ILE A 45 2.10 5.45 -10.73
N LEU A 46 1.17 4.48 -10.71
CA LEU A 46 0.94 3.59 -11.85
C LEU A 46 0.57 4.39 -13.12
N THR A 47 -0.24 5.44 -12.97
CA THR A 47 -0.65 6.31 -14.08
C THR A 47 0.52 7.11 -14.65
N VAL A 48 1.29 7.78 -13.79
CA VAL A 48 2.44 8.61 -14.19
C VAL A 48 3.55 7.77 -14.81
N CYS A 49 3.84 6.61 -14.22
CA CYS A 49 4.86 5.69 -14.73
C CYS A 49 4.40 4.87 -15.94
N ARG A 50 3.14 5.01 -16.39
CA ARG A 50 2.53 4.20 -17.45
C ARG A 50 2.68 2.70 -17.21
N ALA A 51 2.59 2.29 -15.94
CA ALA A 51 2.68 0.90 -15.53
C ALA A 51 1.29 0.27 -15.42
N ASP A 52 1.15 -0.94 -15.95
CA ASP A 52 -0.13 -1.67 -15.90
C ASP A 52 -0.30 -2.50 -14.63
N SER A 53 0.79 -2.77 -13.92
CA SER A 53 0.77 -3.51 -12.66
C SER A 53 1.96 -3.20 -11.76
N LEU A 54 1.82 -3.58 -10.49
CA LEU A 54 2.86 -3.58 -9.48
C LEU A 54 2.97 -4.96 -8.82
N VAL A 55 4.12 -5.22 -8.23
CA VAL A 55 4.37 -6.36 -7.34
C VAL A 55 4.43 -5.84 -5.91
N VAL A 56 3.74 -6.51 -4.98
CA VAL A 56 3.79 -6.20 -3.55
C VAL A 56 4.84 -7.10 -2.91
N ILE A 57 5.69 -6.53 -2.08
CA ILE A 57 6.74 -7.22 -1.34
C ILE A 57 6.65 -6.78 0.12
N ASP A 58 6.76 -7.73 1.05
CA ASP A 58 6.71 -7.46 2.49
C ASP A 58 8.03 -6.88 3.03
N ALA A 59 9.14 -7.23 2.40
CA ALA A 59 10.45 -6.64 2.68
C ALA A 59 10.52 -5.18 2.23
N GLY A 60 11.05 -4.33 3.11
CA GLY A 60 11.24 -2.91 2.88
C GLY A 60 12.58 -2.42 3.39
N LEU A 61 12.58 -1.23 3.98
CA LEU A 61 13.80 -0.55 4.41
C LEU A 61 14.55 -1.32 5.51
N LEU A 62 13.83 -1.96 6.44
CA LEU A 62 14.44 -2.68 7.56
C LEU A 62 15.27 -3.88 7.07
N GLU A 63 14.76 -4.64 6.12
CA GLU A 63 15.48 -5.76 5.50
C GLU A 63 16.70 -5.28 4.72
N GLY A 64 16.60 -4.13 4.04
CA GLY A 64 17.74 -3.49 3.38
C GLY A 64 18.85 -3.09 4.36
N VAL A 65 18.47 -2.47 5.49
CA VAL A 65 19.42 -2.13 6.56
C VAL A 65 20.05 -3.39 7.17
N LEU A 66 19.25 -4.43 7.43
CA LEU A 66 19.75 -5.71 7.94
C LEU A 66 20.77 -6.33 6.97
N GLN A 67 20.48 -6.35 5.67
CA GLN A 67 21.39 -6.87 4.66
C GLN A 67 22.68 -6.04 4.60
N GLU A 68 22.59 -4.71 4.71
CA GLU A 68 23.76 -3.85 4.74
C GLU A 68 24.64 -4.12 5.96
N MET A 69 24.02 -4.29 7.14
CA MET A 69 24.75 -4.63 8.37
C MET A 69 25.42 -6.00 8.24
N ALA A 70 24.70 -7.01 7.76
CA ALA A 70 25.22 -8.37 7.60
C ALA A 70 26.42 -8.44 6.64
N ARG A 71 26.47 -7.60 5.60
CA ARG A 71 27.61 -7.54 4.65
C ARG A 71 28.87 -6.91 5.24
N LYS A 72 28.77 -6.19 6.37
CA LYS A 72 29.89 -5.54 7.05
C LYS A 72 30.55 -6.42 8.12
N PHE A 73 29.98 -7.60 8.39
CA PHE A 73 30.57 -8.66 9.22
C PHE A 73 31.19 -9.75 8.35
#